data_AF-A0AA94XY91-F1
#
_entry.id   AF-A0AA94XY91-F1
#
_cell.length_a   1.000
_cell.length_b   1.000
_cell.length_c   1.000
_cell.angle_alpha   90.00
_cell.angle_beta   90.00
_cell.angle_gamma   90.00
#
_symmetry.space_group_name_H-M   'P 1'
#
loop_
_entity.id
_entity.type
_entity.pdbx_description
1 polymer ?
#
loop_
_entity_poly.entity_id
_entity_poly.type
_entity_poly.pdbx_seq_one_letter_code
_entity_poly.pdbx_strand_id
1 'polypeptide(L)' 'MSLFDSRHWHVYPEGDLIEHDTENQDQCVCGPTSELIQHEDGDRWLHTHHSLDGRENNE' A
#
# COMPACT_ATOMS: atom_id res chain seq x y z
N MET A 1 -6.18 21.84 -5.85
CA MET A 1 -5.62 21.06 -6.95
C MET A 1 -5.01 19.82 -6.31
N SER A 2 -5.85 18.85 -5.93
CA SER A 2 -5.39 17.64 -5.23
C SER A 2 -4.97 16.64 -6.29
N LEU A 3 -3.66 16.47 -6.43
CA LEU A 3 -3.04 15.45 -7.27
C LEU A 3 -3.30 14.09 -6.62
N PHE A 4 -4.48 13.51 -6.89
CA PHE A 4 -4.66 12.08 -6.74
C PHE A 4 -3.80 11.44 -7.83
N ASP A 5 -2.57 11.09 -7.51
CA ASP A 5 -1.72 10.33 -8.42
C ASP A 5 -2.38 8.96 -8.63
N SER A 6 -3.19 8.86 -9.68
CA SER A 6 -4.05 7.71 -9.96
C SER A 6 -3.26 6.47 -10.40
N ARG A 7 -1.92 6.53 -10.33
CA ARG A 7 -1.00 5.45 -10.70
C ARG A 7 -0.43 4.73 -9.49
N HIS A 8 -0.63 5.22 -8.27
CA HIS A 8 -0.26 4.51 -7.05
C HIS A 8 -1.53 3.97 -6.38
N TRP A 9 -1.64 2.65 -6.30
CA TRP A 9 -2.76 1.95 -5.69
C TRP A 9 -2.28 1.35 -4.38
N HIS A 10 -2.99 1.63 -3.30
CA HIS A 10 -2.65 1.12 -1.96
C HIS A 10 -3.74 0.15 -1.51
N VAL A 11 -3.32 -1.03 -1.05
CA VAL A 11 -4.21 -2.02 -0.43
C VAL A 11 -3.70 -2.24 0.99
N TYR A 12 -4.58 -2.06 1.97
CA TYR A 12 -4.26 -2.22 3.39
C TYR A 12 -5.29 -3.14 4.07
N PRO A 13 -4.87 -3.88 5.11
CA PRO A 13 -5.76 -4.78 5.84
C PRO A 13 -6.88 -4.02 6.55
N GLU A 14 -8.11 -4.53 6.47
CA GLU A 14 -9.25 -3.96 7.19
C GLU A 14 -9.14 -4.28 8.69
N GLY A 15 -9.22 -3.23 9.52
CA GLY A 15 -9.23 -3.37 10.97
C GLY A 15 -7.85 -3.58 11.61
N ASP A 16 -6.78 -3.05 11.00
CA ASP A 16 -5.46 -2.99 11.62
C ASP A 16 -5.43 -2.02 12.81
N LEU A 17 -4.59 -2.32 13.81
CA LEU A 17 -4.36 -1.47 14.98
C LEU A 17 -3.65 -0.15 14.67
N ILE A 18 -2.98 -0.05 13.51
CA ILE A 18 -2.18 1.12 13.12
C ILE A 18 -2.78 1.73 11.85
N GLU A 19 -2.89 3.05 11.83
CA GLU A 19 -3.30 3.78 10.62
C GLU A 19 -2.18 3.76 9.57
N HIS A 20 -2.50 3.30 8.36
CA HIS A 20 -1.56 3.24 7.24
C HIS A 20 -1.50 4.59 6.52
N ASP A 21 -0.32 5.21 6.53
CA ASP A 21 -0.06 6.41 5.73
C ASP A 21 0.03 6.02 4.25
N THR A 22 -0.97 6.44 3.47
CA THR A 22 -1.06 6.21 2.02
C THR A 22 -0.65 7.44 1.21
N GLU A 23 -0.35 8.56 1.87
CA GLU A 23 -0.01 9.82 1.22
C GLU A 23 1.51 9.96 1.00
N ASN A 24 2.33 9.30 1.82
CA ASN A 24 3.79 9.33 1.77
C ASN A 24 4.43 8.07 1.16
N GLN A 25 3.90 7.57 0.02
CA GLN A 25 4.62 6.70 -0.93
C GLN A 25 5.67 5.78 -0.27
N ASP A 26 5.23 4.64 0.28
CA ASP A 26 6.08 3.58 0.87
C ASP A 26 6.70 3.84 2.26
N GLN A 27 6.50 5.01 2.87
CA GLN A 27 7.04 5.29 4.20
C GLN A 27 6.17 4.78 5.37
N CYS A 28 5.21 3.90 5.09
CA CYS A 28 4.45 3.25 6.14
C CYS A 28 5.38 2.35 6.98
N VAL A 29 5.27 2.49 8.31
CA VAL A 29 6.02 1.68 9.29
C VAL A 29 5.76 0.17 9.15
N CYS A 30 4.66 -0.20 8.49
CA CYS A 30 4.30 -1.56 8.10
C CYS A 30 5.27 -2.21 7.11
N GLY A 31 6.12 -1.43 6.44
CA GLY A 31 7.04 -1.94 5.43
C GLY A 31 6.30 -2.50 4.22
N PRO A 32 5.48 -1.70 3.52
CA PRO A 32 4.65 -2.17 2.42
C PRO A 32 5.51 -2.74 1.28
N THR A 33 4.98 -3.73 0.58
CA THR A 33 5.59 -4.26 -0.65
C THR A 33 5.08 -3.48 -1.85
N SER A 34 5.98 -2.87 -2.62
CA SER A 34 5.66 -2.11 -3.83
C SER A 34 5.99 -2.92 -5.09
N GLU A 35 5.02 -3.09 -5.97
CA GLU A 35 5.15 -3.82 -7.23
C GLU A 35 4.71 -2.97 -8.41
N LEU A 36 5.53 -2.94 -9.47
CA LEU A 36 5.19 -2.26 -10.71
C LEU A 36 4.32 -3.18 -11.57
N ILE A 37 3.06 -2.80 -11.75
CA ILE A 37 2.14 -3.44 -12.67
C ILE A 37 2.23 -2.74 -14.01
N GLN A 38 2.91 -3.39 -14.96
CA GLN A 38 2.96 -2.93 -16.34
C GLN A 38 1.61 -3.19 -17.00
N HIS A 39 1.00 -2.13 -17.55
CA HIS A 39 -0.29 -2.21 -18.23
C HIS A 39 -0.22 -1.46 -19.57
N GLU A 40 -0.99 -1.91 -20.56
CA GLU A 40 -0.99 -1.31 -21.91
C GLU A 40 -1.40 0.17 -21.92
N ASP A 41 -2.18 0.58 -20.92
CA ASP A 41 -2.66 1.95 -20.68
C ASP A 41 -1.67 2.81 -19.85
N GLY A 42 -0.59 2.20 -19.38
CA GLY A 42 0.44 2.83 -18.56
C GLY A 42 0.74 2.06 -17.28
N ASP A 43 2.00 2.15 -16.83
CA ASP A 43 2.47 1.47 -15.63
C ASP A 43 1.83 2.05 -14.37
N ARG A 44 1.50 1.19 -13.42
CA ARG A 44 0.91 1.53 -12.12
C ARG A 44 1.68 0.84 -11.00
N TRP A 45 1.84 1.51 -9.88
CA TRP A 45 2.44 0.98 -8.67
C TRP A 45 1.36 0.44 -7.75
N LEU A 46 1.51 -0.81 -7.32
CA LEU A 46 0.66 -1.43 -6.31
C LEU A 46 1.47 -1.55 -5.02
N HIS A 47 0.97 -0.93 -3.95
CA HIS A 47 1.54 -0.98 -2.62
C HIS A 47 0.65 -1.84 -1.74
N THR A 48 1.15 -3.03 -1.36
CA THR A 48 0.47 -3.93 -0.45
C THR A 48 1.03 -3.73 0.95
N HIS A 49 0.20 -3.17 1.83
CA HIS A 49 0.57 -2.92 3.23
C HIS A 49 0.39 -4.19 4.06
N HIS A 50 1.34 -4.45 4.96
CA HIS A 50 1.29 -5.59 5.87
C HIS A 50 0.56 -5.23 7.18
N SER A 51 -0.10 -6.22 7.76
CA SER A 51 -0.74 -6.07 9.06
C SER A 51 0.33 -6.04 10.15
N LEU A 52 0.40 -4.93 10.91
CA LEU A 52 1.33 -4.82 12.05
C LEU A 52 0.66 -5.20 13.38
N ASP A 53 -0.51 -5.81 13.30
CA ASP A 53 -1.33 -6.20 14.44
C ASP A 53 -0.84 -7.49 15.13
N GLY A 54 0.15 -8.18 14.52
CA GLY A 54 0.65 -9.47 15.03
C GLY A 54 -0.24 -10.67 14.70
N ARG A 55 -1.27 -10.50 13.85
CA ARG A 55 -2.15 -11.57 13.35
C ARG A 55 -1.53 -12.45 12.26
N GLU A 56 -0.46 -11.99 11.62
CA GLU A 56 0.33 -12.72 10.61
C GLU A 56 1.15 -13.91 11.18
N ASN A 57 0.98 -14.26 12.46
CA ASN A 57 1.70 -15.37 13.11
C ASN A 57 1.15 -16.77 12.75
N ASN A 58 0.30 -16.89 11.72
CA ASN A 58 -0.30 -18.17 11.35
C ASN A 58 -0.38 -18.43 9.83
N GLU A 59 0.58 -17.93 9.06
CA GLU A 59 0.80 -18.38 7.68
C GLU A 59 1.84 -19.52 7.61
#